data_AF-A0A3P7MY52-F1
#
_entry.id   AF-A0A3P7MY52-F1
#
_cell.length_a   1.000
_cell.length_b   1.000
_cell.length_c   1.000
_cell.angle_alpha   90.00
_cell.angle_beta   90.00
_cell.angle_gamma   90.00
#
_symmetry.space_group_name_H-M   'P 1'
#
loop_
_entity.id
_entity.type
_entity.pdbx_description
1 polymer ?
#
loop_
_entity_poly.entity_id
_entity_poly.type
_entity_poly.pdbx_seq_one_letter_code
_entity_poly.pdbx_strand_id
1 'polypeptide(L)'
;MGLNQIILLQYSLFCSEPHCLVNREVKRVRSEFRDGRFQWLCLETGRWVIGCYYANETHPDAYLKIGEHGFNGLIKHVCDRYADYPGRVQYYAEVRKDVHVKHPTNKGINKNFPEPADLRIQDKVRKVYKLQQLRLGSHK
;
A
#
# COMPACT_ATOMS: atom_id res chain seq x y z
N MET A 1 -54.96 -28.25 -27.99
CA MET A 1 -55.27 -26.99 -27.28
C MET A 1 -54.75 -27.18 -25.86
N GLY A 2 -53.57 -26.74 -25.42
CA GLY A 2 -52.83 -25.54 -25.75
C GLY A 2 -52.67 -24.69 -24.48
N LEU A 3 -52.13 -25.28 -23.39
CA LEU A 3 -51.81 -24.55 -22.17
C LEU A 3 -50.29 -24.33 -22.14
N ASN A 4 -49.87 -23.24 -22.78
CA ASN A 4 -48.53 -22.68 -22.63
C ASN A 4 -48.40 -22.12 -21.21
N GLN A 5 -47.84 -22.89 -20.28
CA GLN A 5 -47.26 -22.35 -19.07
C GLN A 5 -45.99 -21.60 -19.46
N ILE A 6 -46.13 -20.29 -19.64
CA ILE A 6 -45.00 -19.36 -19.70
C ILE A 6 -44.36 -19.41 -18.31
N ILE A 7 -43.25 -20.14 -18.22
CA ILE A 7 -42.32 -20.04 -17.10
C ILE A 7 -41.79 -18.61 -17.15
N LEU A 8 -42.36 -17.73 -16.33
CA LEU A 8 -41.75 -16.46 -15.98
C LEU A 8 -40.45 -16.79 -15.26
N LEU A 9 -39.36 -16.85 -16.03
CA LEU A 9 -38.01 -16.71 -15.49
C LEU A 9 -37.92 -15.29 -14.93
N GLN A 10 -38.36 -15.15 -13.69
CA GLN A 10 -38.07 -14.01 -12.85
C GLN A 10 -36.57 -14.05 -12.61
N TYR A 11 -35.81 -13.46 -13.53
CA TYR A 11 -34.41 -13.11 -13.30
C TYR A 11 -34.41 -12.14 -12.13
N SER A 12 -34.25 -12.68 -10.93
CA SER A 12 -33.93 -11.92 -9.74
C SER A 12 -32.58 -11.26 -9.99
N LEU A 13 -32.63 -10.02 -10.46
CA LEU A 13 -31.54 -9.09 -10.38
C LEU A 13 -31.28 -8.93 -8.87
N PHE A 14 -30.41 -9.77 -8.31
CA PHE A 14 -29.92 -9.59 -6.95
C PHE A 14 -29.09 -8.29 -6.98
N CYS A 15 -29.74 -7.15 -6.71
CA CYS A 15 -29.08 -5.93 -6.29
C CYS A 15 -28.47 -6.18 -4.91
N SER A 16 -27.36 -6.92 -4.88
CA SER A 16 -26.51 -6.98 -3.70
C SER A 16 -26.02 -5.55 -3.43
N GLU A 17 -26.17 -5.08 -2.19
CA GLU A 17 -25.63 -3.77 -1.80
C GLU A 17 -24.14 -3.70 -2.16
N PRO A 18 -23.66 -2.58 -2.74
CA PRO A 18 -22.27 -2.45 -3.09
C PRO A 18 -21.40 -2.62 -1.85
N HIS A 19 -20.33 -3.40 -1.98
CA HIS A 19 -19.39 -3.68 -0.90
C HIS A 19 -18.02 -4.05 -1.44
N CYS A 20 -16.99 -3.94 -0.60
CA CYS A 20 -15.65 -4.42 -0.94
C CYS A 20 -15.40 -5.77 -0.28
N LEU A 21 -15.05 -6.79 -1.06
CA LEU A 21 -14.61 -8.08 -0.54
C LEU A 21 -13.09 -8.07 -0.39
N VAL A 22 -12.60 -8.15 0.85
CA VAL A 22 -11.16 -8.14 1.16
C VAL A 22 -10.85 -9.31 2.07
N ASN A 23 -9.99 -10.23 1.62
CA ASN A 23 -9.62 -11.43 2.38
C ASN A 23 -10.84 -12.22 2.90
N ARG A 24 -11.91 -12.32 2.09
CA ARG A 24 -13.21 -12.95 2.42
C ARG A 24 -14.05 -12.20 3.45
N GLU A 25 -13.62 -11.01 3.88
CA GLU A 25 -14.40 -10.13 4.75
C GLU A 25 -15.12 -9.07 3.91
N VAL A 26 -16.38 -8.81 4.25
CA VAL A 26 -17.21 -7.78 3.61
C VAL A 26 -16.99 -6.44 4.30
N LYS A 27 -16.48 -5.46 3.56
CA LYS A 27 -16.34 -4.07 4.00
C LYS A 27 -17.46 -3.22 3.44
N ARG A 28 -18.12 -2.44 4.30
CA ARG A 28 -19.22 -1.56 3.93
C ARG A 28 -18.72 -0.39 3.10
N VAL A 29 -19.52 0.12 2.17
CA VAL A 29 -19.18 1.34 1.44
C VAL A 29 -19.02 2.51 2.43
N ARG A 30 -18.07 3.40 2.13
CA ARG A 30 -17.55 4.48 2.99
C ARG A 30 -16.77 4.02 4.23
N SER A 31 -16.59 2.72 4.45
CA SER A 31 -15.71 2.26 5.53
C SER A 31 -14.25 2.39 5.13
N GLU A 32 -13.44 2.81 6.10
CA GLU A 32 -12.00 2.75 6.01
C GLU A 32 -11.47 1.47 6.67
N PHE A 33 -10.42 0.89 6.10
CA PHE A 33 -9.78 -0.29 6.66
C PHE A 33 -8.31 -0.36 6.28
N ARG A 34 -7.50 -0.94 7.18
CA ARG A 34 -6.09 -1.21 6.94
C ARG A 34 -5.93 -2.61 6.34
N ASP A 35 -5.20 -2.72 5.24
CA ASP A 35 -4.81 -3.99 4.63
C ASP A 35 -3.32 -3.90 4.27
N GLY A 36 -2.50 -4.56 5.09
CA GLY A 36 -1.04 -4.46 5.07
C GLY A 36 -0.56 -3.03 5.34
N ARG A 37 0.14 -2.46 4.36
CA ARG A 37 0.75 -1.13 4.43
C ARG A 37 -0.19 0.01 4.06
N PHE A 38 -1.30 -0.29 3.41
CA PHE A 38 -2.17 0.75 2.86
C PHE A 38 -3.42 0.90 3.70
N GLN A 39 -3.81 2.15 3.90
CA GLN A 39 -5.15 2.51 4.35
C GLN A 39 -6.05 2.58 3.12
N TRP A 40 -7.17 1.89 3.17
CA TRP A 40 -8.13 1.80 2.08
C TRP A 40 -9.46 2.43 2.48
N LEU A 41 -10.12 3.03 1.51
CA LEU A 41 -11.52 3.44 1.56
C LEU A 41 -12.32 2.55 0.62
N CYS A 42 -13.36 1.89 1.14
CA CYS A 42 -14.31 1.18 0.31
C CYS A 42 -15.32 2.18 -0.29
N LEU A 43 -15.45 2.19 -1.62
CA LEU A 43 -16.46 2.94 -2.36
C LEU A 43 -17.32 1.97 -3.19
N GLU A 44 -18.42 2.47 -3.72
CA GLU A 44 -19.32 1.68 -4.58
C GLU A 44 -18.61 1.19 -5.85
N THR A 45 -17.64 1.95 -6.34
CA THR A 45 -16.84 1.62 -7.53
C THR A 45 -15.65 0.71 -7.23
N GLY A 46 -15.46 0.27 -5.99
CA GLY A 46 -14.31 -0.51 -5.53
C GLY A 46 -13.55 0.17 -4.39
N ARG A 47 -12.31 -0.26 -4.14
CA ARG A 47 -11.48 0.25 -3.03
C ARG A 47 -10.36 1.17 -3.50
N TRP A 48 -10.10 2.20 -2.74
CA TRP A 48 -9.09 3.21 -3.04
C TRP A 48 -8.10 3.34 -1.90
N VAL A 49 -6.82 3.45 -2.23
CA VAL A 49 -5.79 3.77 -1.23
C VAL A 49 -5.96 5.24 -0.86
N ILE A 50 -6.03 5.52 0.45
CA ILE A 50 -6.14 6.88 1.00
C ILE A 50 -4.93 7.29 1.85
N GLY A 51 -4.04 6.34 2.15
CA GLY A 51 -2.77 6.60 2.84
C GLY A 51 -1.91 5.36 3.01
N CYS A 52 -0.75 5.53 3.63
CA CYS A 52 0.24 4.49 3.84
C CYS A 52 0.70 4.46 5.30
N TYR A 53 1.04 3.28 5.80
CA TYR A 53 1.67 3.08 7.10
C TYR A 53 3.15 2.73 6.94
N TYR A 54 3.98 3.16 7.88
CA TYR A 54 5.34 2.65 8.01
C TYR A 54 5.66 2.22 9.43
N ALA A 55 6.51 1.21 9.53
CA ALA A 55 6.95 0.68 10.81
C ALA A 55 7.79 1.75 11.50
N ASN A 56 7.32 2.17 12.67
CA ASN A 56 8.03 3.09 13.53
C ASN A 56 8.69 2.29 14.66
N GLU A 57 9.93 2.62 15.02
CA GLU A 57 10.71 1.88 16.02
C GLU A 57 10.02 1.83 17.39
N THR A 58 9.18 2.82 17.69
CA THR A 58 8.55 2.97 19.01
C THR A 58 7.14 2.36 19.12
N HIS A 59 6.51 1.97 18.00
CA HIS A 59 5.09 1.65 17.87
C HIS A 59 4.13 2.73 18.46
N PRO A 60 2.91 2.92 17.90
CA PRO A 60 2.34 2.25 16.73
C PRO A 60 2.97 2.68 15.40
N ASP A 61 2.63 1.97 14.31
CA ASP A 61 3.01 2.36 12.95
C ASP A 61 2.52 3.78 12.65
N ALA A 62 3.36 4.55 11.97
CA ALA A 62 3.04 5.92 11.62
C ALA A 62 2.24 5.98 10.31
N TYR A 63 1.19 6.81 10.31
CA TYR A 63 0.33 7.04 9.15
C TYR A 63 0.83 8.23 8.32
N LEU A 64 0.85 8.06 7.00
CA LEU A 64 1.13 9.10 6.02
C LEU A 64 -0.08 9.25 5.11
N LYS A 65 -0.59 10.48 4.97
CA LYS A 65 -1.53 10.81 3.89
C LYS A 65 -0.81 10.78 2.55
N ILE A 66 -1.59 10.66 1.48
CA ILE A 66 -1.05 10.73 0.12
C ILE A 66 -0.40 12.10 -0.11
N GLY A 67 0.84 12.09 -0.60
CA GLY A 67 1.68 13.26 -0.79
C GLY A 67 2.58 13.57 0.42
N GLU A 68 2.39 12.88 1.55
CA GLU A 68 3.22 13.08 2.74
C GLU A 68 4.45 12.17 2.75
N HIS A 69 5.43 12.60 3.54
CA HIS A 69 6.59 11.80 3.87
C HIS A 69 6.89 11.92 5.36
N GLY A 70 7.42 10.83 5.92
CA GLY A 70 7.84 10.74 7.31
C GLY A 70 9.30 10.34 7.41
N PHE A 71 9.89 10.54 8.57
CA PHE A 71 11.26 10.15 8.85
C PHE A 71 11.30 9.16 10.02
N ASN A 72 12.07 8.10 9.85
CA ASN A 72 12.44 7.17 10.91
C ASN A 72 13.97 7.01 10.90
N GLY A 73 14.64 7.77 11.78
CA GLY A 73 16.09 7.91 11.77
C GLY A 73 16.63 8.45 10.44
N LEU A 74 17.44 7.65 9.76
CA LEU A 74 18.05 7.97 8.46
C LEU A 74 17.16 7.63 7.26
N ILE A 75 16.01 6.98 7.49
CA ILE A 75 15.12 6.53 6.43
C ILE A 75 13.96 7.52 6.29
N LYS A 76 13.77 7.98 5.06
CA LYS A 76 12.60 8.75 4.64
C LYS A 76 11.58 7.80 4.04
N HIS A 77 10.36 7.85 4.54
CA HIS A 77 9.22 7.10 4.07
C HIS A 77 8.33 8.02 3.25
N VAL A 78 7.88 7.59 2.08
CA VAL A 78 7.08 8.40 1.17
C VAL A 78 5.82 7.64 0.76
N CYS A 79 4.66 8.31 0.87
CA CYS A 79 3.39 7.83 0.34
C CYS A 79 2.92 8.81 -0.74
N ASP A 80 2.94 8.40 -2.01
CA ASP A 80 2.69 9.33 -3.12
C ASP A 80 1.91 8.69 -4.26
N ARG A 81 1.35 9.49 -5.16
CA ARG A 81 0.69 9.00 -6.38
C ARG A 81 1.73 8.63 -7.43
N TYR A 82 1.36 7.72 -8.31
CA TYR A 82 2.11 7.49 -9.54
C TYR A 82 1.97 8.72 -10.44
N ALA A 83 3.10 9.27 -10.91
CA ALA A 83 3.12 10.47 -11.75
C ALA A 83 2.38 10.27 -13.09
N ASP A 84 2.45 9.05 -13.64
CA ASP A 84 1.82 8.61 -14.88
C ASP A 84 0.38 8.15 -14.70
N TYR A 85 -0.06 7.86 -13.46
CA TYR A 85 -1.40 7.38 -13.18
C TYR A 85 -1.87 7.84 -11.79
N PRO A 86 -2.52 9.01 -11.67
CA PRO A 86 -2.88 9.60 -10.37
C PRO A 86 -3.88 8.76 -9.55
N GLY A 87 -4.53 7.77 -10.18
CA GLY A 87 -5.39 6.80 -9.51
C GLY A 87 -4.63 5.70 -8.74
N ARG A 88 -3.30 5.60 -8.88
CA ARG A 88 -2.48 4.61 -8.19
C ARG A 88 -1.59 5.29 -7.16
N VAL A 89 -1.53 4.72 -5.96
CA VAL A 89 -0.65 5.17 -4.87
C VAL A 89 0.53 4.21 -4.75
N GLN A 90 1.72 4.76 -4.55
CA GLN A 90 2.96 4.05 -4.21
C GLN A 90 3.40 4.41 -2.81
N TYR A 91 4.05 3.43 -2.19
CA TYR A 91 4.85 3.64 -1.00
C TYR A 91 6.28 3.21 -1.29
N TYR A 92 7.25 4.01 -0.89
CA TYR A 92 8.66 3.65 -0.92
C TYR A 92 9.41 4.29 0.23
N ALA A 93 10.59 3.74 0.53
CA ALA A 93 11.51 4.30 1.51
C ALA A 93 12.86 4.57 0.85
N GLU A 94 13.51 5.65 1.24
CA GLU A 94 14.83 6.02 0.75
C GLU A 94 15.71 6.55 1.89
N VAL A 95 17.02 6.45 1.74
CA VAL A 95 17.95 7.09 2.66
C VAL A 95 17.88 8.60 2.48
N ARG A 96 17.79 9.33 3.60
CA ARG A 96 17.88 10.79 3.64
C ARG A 96 19.15 11.28 2.94
N LYS A 97 18.99 12.24 2.04
CA LYS A 97 20.10 12.88 1.28
C LYS A 97 20.59 14.17 1.94
N ASP A 98 19.80 14.70 2.87
CA ASP A 98 20.01 15.95 3.58
C ASP A 98 20.87 15.79 4.85
N VAL A 99 21.23 14.55 5.21
CA VAL A 99 22.08 14.24 6.34
C VAL A 99 23.33 13.52 5.84
N HIS A 100 24.51 13.92 6.33
CA HIS A 100 25.75 13.22 6.02
C HIS A 100 25.77 11.85 6.72
N VAL A 101 25.53 10.78 5.95
CA VAL A 101 25.51 9.41 6.45
C VAL A 101 26.91 8.79 6.35
N LYS A 102 27.55 8.54 7.49
CA LYS A 102 28.68 7.61 7.54
C LYS A 102 28.15 6.21 7.24
N HIS A 103 28.81 5.48 6.34
CA HIS A 103 28.44 4.11 5.97
C HIS A 103 29.35 3.14 6.73
N PRO A 104 29.00 2.71 7.96
CA PRO A 104 29.80 1.74 8.67
C PRO A 104 29.65 0.37 8.00
N THR A 105 30.77 -0.29 7.72
CA THR A 105 30.88 -1.56 6.98
C THR A 105 30.27 -2.79 7.68
N ASN A 106 29.68 -2.64 8.88
CA ASN A 106 29.32 -3.77 9.76
C ASN A 106 27.91 -3.68 10.38
N LYS A 107 26.98 -2.91 9.83
CA LYS A 107 25.58 -2.94 10.30
C LYS A 107 24.77 -3.95 9.48
N GLY A 108 24.11 -4.88 10.18
CA GLY A 108 23.16 -5.82 9.59
C GLY A 108 21.96 -5.12 8.94
N ILE A 109 20.99 -5.91 8.47
CA ILE A 109 19.80 -5.41 7.74
C ILE A 109 19.08 -4.33 8.58
N ASN A 110 18.96 -3.12 8.03
CA ASN A 110 18.25 -2.02 8.68
C ASN A 110 16.74 -2.27 8.62
N LYS A 111 16.14 -2.57 9.77
CA LYS A 111 14.71 -2.89 9.95
C LYS A 111 13.76 -1.72 9.68
N ASN A 112 14.26 -0.50 9.49
CA ASN A 112 13.45 0.64 9.08
C ASN A 112 13.11 0.60 7.59
N PHE A 113 13.74 -0.29 6.82
CA PHE A 113 13.32 -0.55 5.46
C PHE A 113 12.10 -1.49 5.42
N PRO A 114 11.13 -1.24 4.53
CA PRO A 114 10.04 -2.19 4.27
C PRO A 114 10.58 -3.54 3.78
N GLU A 115 9.89 -4.62 4.18
CA GLU A 115 10.17 -5.97 3.69
C GLU A 115 9.98 -6.03 2.16
N PRO A 116 10.73 -6.88 1.43
CA PRO A 116 10.61 -7.01 -0.02
C PRO A 116 9.17 -7.30 -0.50
N ALA A 117 8.39 -8.05 0.30
CA ALA A 117 7.00 -8.37 0.02
C ALA A 117 6.06 -7.15 0.08
N ASP A 118 6.46 -6.09 0.78
CA ASP A 118 5.69 -4.85 0.91
C ASP A 118 5.92 -3.86 -0.25
N LEU A 119 6.81 -4.19 -1.19
CA LEU A 119 7.27 -3.26 -2.23
C LEU A 119 6.33 -3.29 -3.45
N ARG A 120 5.35 -2.37 -3.47
CA ARG A 120 4.63 -1.97 -4.71
C ARG A 120 5.26 -0.73 -5.32
N ILE A 121 6.48 -0.88 -5.83
CA ILE A 121 7.39 0.21 -6.23
C ILE A 121 7.64 0.19 -7.75
N GLN A 122 7.69 1.37 -8.40
CA GLN A 122 8.15 1.54 -9.79
C GLN A 122 9.56 0.98 -10.02
N ASP A 123 9.87 0.44 -11.20
CA ASP A 123 11.19 -0.14 -11.50
C ASP A 123 12.37 0.81 -11.25
N LYS A 124 12.19 2.11 -11.51
CA LYS A 124 13.24 3.13 -11.26
C LYS A 124 13.53 3.26 -9.76
N VAL A 125 12.48 3.32 -8.93
CA VAL A 125 12.61 3.40 -7.47
C VAL A 125 13.07 2.06 -6.90
N ARG A 126 12.64 0.92 -7.47
CA ARG A 126 13.13 -0.43 -7.12
C ARG A 126 14.64 -0.56 -7.32
N LYS A 127 15.19 -0.03 -8.43
CA LYS A 127 16.64 -0.02 -8.67
C LYS A 127 17.38 0.83 -7.63
N VAL A 128 16.87 2.01 -7.32
CA VAL A 128 17.44 2.90 -6.27
C VAL A 128 17.39 2.22 -4.90
N TYR A 129 16.27 1.61 -4.57
CA TYR A 129 16.06 0.88 -3.32
C TYR A 129 17.02 -0.30 -3.17
N LYS A 130 17.15 -1.13 -4.21
CA LYS A 130 18.08 -2.27 -4.21
C LYS A 130 19.53 -1.81 -4.05
N LEU A 131 19.92 -0.73 -4.72
CA LEU A 131 21.24 -0.11 -4.55
C LEU A 131 21.46 0.46 -3.14
N GLN A 132 20.44 1.08 -2.54
CA GLN A 132 20.52 1.63 -1.19
C GLN A 132 20.57 0.54 -0.12
N GLN A 133 19.81 -0.55 -0.26
CA GLN A 133 19.92 -1.71 0.62
C GLN A 133 21.30 -2.36 0.54
N LEU A 134 21.87 -2.51 -0.66
CA LEU A 134 23.24 -3.03 -0.83
C LEU A 134 24.29 -2.11 -0.20
N ARG A 135 24.13 -0.79 -0.30
CA ARG A 135 25.05 0.19 0.30
C ARG A 135 24.96 0.26 1.83
N LEU A 136 23.80 -0.07 2.40
CA LEU A 136 23.59 -0.06 3.85
C LEU A 136 23.75 -1.43 4.51
N GLY A 137 23.64 -2.52 3.75
CA GLY A 137 23.74 -3.90 4.22
C GLY A 137 25.00 -4.64 3.77
N SER A 138 26.05 -3.93 3.34
CA SER A 138 27.29 -4.59 2.89
C SER A 138 28.12 -5.08 4.09
N HIS A 139 27.77 -6.26 4.62
CA HIS A 139 28.65 -7.44 4.81
C HIS A 139 27.98 -8.46 5.75
N LYS A 140 27.38 -9.50 5.17
CA LYS A 140 27.74 -10.93 5.31
C LYS A 140 26.66 -11.81 4.68
#